data_AF-A0A2N7XVA7-F1
#
_entry.id   AF-A0A2N7XVA7-F1
#
_cell.length_a   1.000
_cell.length_b   1.000
_cell.length_c   1.000
_cell.angle_alpha   90.00
_cell.angle_beta   90.00
_cell.angle_gamma   90.00
#
_symmetry.space_group_name_H-M   'P 1'
#
loop_
_entity.id
_entity.type
_entity.pdbx_description
1 polymer ?
#
loop_
_entity_poly.entity_id
_entity_poly.type
_entity_poly.pdbx_seq_one_letter_code
_entity_poly.pdbx_strand_id
1 'polypeptide(L)'
;MASDTLPIAEQGVATLPDAAWAQARHRTEIIGPLAALEVVGHEAADAAAQALGLSRRQVYVLIRRARQGAGFVTDLVPGQSGGGKGKGRLPESVERIIRELLQKR
;
A
#
# COMPACT_ATOMS: atom_id res chain seq x y z
N MET A 1 -16.53 22.31 28.95
CA MET A 1 -16.86 20.92 28.58
C MET A 1 -16.19 20.65 27.24
N ALA A 2 -14.92 20.27 27.28
CA ALA A 2 -14.15 19.97 26.07
C ALA A 2 -14.36 18.49 25.73
N SER A 3 -15.04 18.22 24.62
CA SER A 3 -15.08 16.89 24.05
C SER A 3 -13.73 16.63 23.39
N ASP A 4 -12.80 16.07 24.15
CA ASP A 4 -11.57 15.47 23.64
C ASP A 4 -11.95 14.16 22.93
N THR A 5 -12.54 14.29 21.75
CA THR A 5 -12.65 13.15 20.83
C THR A 5 -11.30 13.04 20.14
N LEU A 6 -10.41 12.24 20.73
CA LEU A 6 -9.20 11.78 20.05
C LEU A 6 -9.62 11.27 18.66
N PRO A 7 -9.07 11.81 17.56
CA PRO A 7 -9.44 11.34 16.23
C PRO A 7 -9.06 9.87 16.17
N ILE A 8 -10.06 9.03 15.92
CA ILE A 8 -9.89 7.59 15.71
C ILE A 8 -8.85 7.46 14.59
N ALA A 9 -7.66 6.95 14.93
CA ALA A 9 -6.58 6.68 13.98
C ALA A 9 -6.91 5.41 13.18
N GLU A 10 -8.07 5.40 12.55
CA GLU A 10 -8.37 4.47 11.48
C GLU A 10 -8.01 5.17 10.18
N GLN A 11 -6.74 5.03 9.75
CA GLN A 11 -6.39 5.35 8.36
C GLN A 11 -6.99 4.28 7.43
N GLY A 12 -8.31 4.17 7.44
CA GLY A 12 -9.09 3.42 6.48
C GLY A 12 -9.32 4.22 5.20
N VAL A 13 -10.01 3.59 4.25
CA VAL A 13 -10.43 4.19 2.97
C VAL A 13 -11.11 5.57 3.12
N ALA A 14 -11.82 5.79 4.23
CA ALA A 14 -12.57 7.01 4.50
C ALA A 14 -11.72 8.27 4.72
N THR A 15 -10.44 8.13 5.12
CA THR A 15 -9.53 9.27 5.37
C THR A 15 -8.37 9.32 4.38
N LEU A 16 -8.50 8.66 3.23
CA LEU A 16 -7.44 8.62 2.23
C LEU A 16 -7.21 10.01 1.63
N PRO A 17 -5.97 10.50 1.51
CA PRO A 17 -5.69 11.74 0.80
C PRO A 17 -6.13 11.69 -0.67
N ASP A 18 -6.57 12.81 -1.23
CA ASP A 18 -7.05 12.89 -2.63
C ASP A 18 -6.04 12.35 -3.64
N ALA A 19 -4.75 12.61 -3.43
CA ALA A 19 -3.68 12.07 -4.28
C ALA A 19 -3.61 10.53 -4.26
N ALA A 20 -3.87 9.92 -3.10
CA ALA A 20 -3.90 8.46 -2.97
C ALA A 20 -5.16 7.89 -3.64
N TRP A 21 -6.29 8.61 -3.58
CA TRP A 21 -7.51 8.26 -4.32
C TRP A 21 -7.31 8.34 -5.84
N ALA A 22 -6.72 9.43 -6.33
CA ALA A 22 -6.41 9.62 -7.74
C ALA A 22 -5.45 8.51 -8.24
N GLN A 23 -4.43 8.19 -7.46
CA GLN A 23 -3.50 7.12 -7.80
C GLN A 23 -4.16 5.73 -7.78
N ALA A 24 -5.04 5.47 -6.82
CA ALA A 24 -5.81 4.23 -6.77
C ALA A 24 -6.72 4.10 -7.99
N ARG A 25 -7.43 5.17 -8.37
CA ARG A 25 -8.28 5.22 -9.56
C ARG A 25 -7.49 4.94 -10.83
N HIS A 26 -6.36 5.62 -11.01
CA HIS A 26 -5.48 5.42 -12.16
C HIS A 26 -4.99 3.96 -12.25
N ARG A 27 -4.64 3.35 -11.10
CA ARG A 27 -4.30 1.92 -11.06
C ARG A 27 -5.47 1.03 -11.43
N THR A 28 -6.69 1.32 -10.98
CA THR A 28 -7.89 0.53 -11.35
C THR A 28 -8.16 0.58 -12.84
N GLU A 29 -8.02 1.73 -13.48
CA GLU A 29 -8.22 1.89 -14.92
C GLU A 29 -7.26 1.01 -15.73
N ILE A 30 -6.01 0.87 -15.28
CA ILE A 30 -4.98 0.07 -15.98
C ILE A 30 -5.03 -1.41 -15.59
N ILE A 31 -5.21 -1.73 -14.31
CA ILE A 31 -5.14 -3.11 -13.78
C ILE A 31 -6.46 -3.86 -13.94
N GLY A 32 -7.60 -3.17 -13.90
CA GLY A 32 -8.94 -3.77 -13.99
C GLY A 32 -9.11 -4.67 -15.21
N PRO A 33 -8.81 -4.19 -16.43
CA PRO A 33 -8.87 -5.02 -17.64
C PRO A 33 -7.97 -6.26 -17.57
N LEU A 34 -6.75 -6.13 -17.02
CA LEU A 34 -5.82 -7.26 -16.88
C LEU A 34 -6.28 -8.27 -15.83
N ALA A 35 -6.95 -7.80 -14.77
CA ALA A 35 -7.49 -8.67 -13.73
C ALA A 35 -8.64 -9.55 -14.24
N ALA A 36 -9.41 -9.07 -15.22
CA ALA A 36 -10.52 -9.80 -15.84
C ALA A 36 -10.09 -10.92 -16.81
N LEU A 37 -8.85 -10.86 -17.33
CA LEU A 37 -8.29 -11.92 -18.15
C LEU A 37 -7.98 -13.15 -17.29
N GLU A 38 -8.15 -14.37 -17.81
CA GLU A 38 -7.74 -15.59 -17.11
C GLU A 38 -6.21 -15.63 -16.97
N VAL A 39 -5.51 -15.45 -18.09
CA VAL A 39 -4.05 -15.42 -18.20
C VAL A 39 -3.61 -14.04 -18.72
N VAL A 40 -2.60 -13.45 -18.07
CA VAL A 40 -2.00 -12.18 -18.50
C VAL A 40 -0.64 -12.44 -19.12
N GLY A 41 -0.47 -12.05 -20.38
CA GLY A 41 0.80 -12.17 -21.10
C GLY A 41 1.85 -11.16 -20.63
N HIS A 42 3.13 -11.48 -20.86
CA HIS A 42 4.26 -10.64 -20.47
C HIS A 42 4.20 -9.23 -21.08
N GLU A 43 3.84 -9.11 -22.35
CA GLU A 43 3.76 -7.81 -23.04
C GLU A 43 2.70 -6.89 -22.42
N ALA A 44 1.51 -7.44 -22.12
CA ALA A 44 0.45 -6.68 -21.46
C ALA A 44 0.86 -6.23 -20.05
N ALA A 45 1.57 -7.09 -19.32
CA ALA A 45 2.12 -6.75 -18.00
C ALA A 45 3.21 -5.66 -18.10
N ASP A 46 4.05 -5.71 -19.13
CA ASP A 46 5.09 -4.68 -19.38
C ASP A 46 4.51 -3.33 -19.76
N ALA A 47 3.48 -3.31 -20.62
CA ALA A 47 2.79 -2.09 -20.98
C ALA A 47 2.17 -1.41 -19.75
N ALA A 48 1.50 -2.18 -18.88
CA ALA A 48 0.98 -1.66 -17.62
C ALA A 48 2.09 -1.22 -16.66
N ALA A 49 3.23 -1.91 -16.64
CA ALA A 49 4.38 -1.54 -15.83
C ALA A 49 4.93 -0.17 -16.23
N GLN A 50 5.07 0.08 -17.53
CA GLN A 50 5.49 1.38 -18.07
C GLN A 50 4.47 2.47 -17.76
N ALA A 51 3.17 2.22 -18.00
CA ALA A 51 2.10 3.19 -17.74
C ALA A 51 2.01 3.59 -16.26
N LEU A 52 2.30 2.66 -15.34
CA LEU A 52 2.25 2.91 -13.89
C LEU A 52 3.58 3.32 -13.28
N GLY A 53 4.68 3.29 -14.05
CA GLY A 53 6.04 3.50 -13.51
C GLY A 53 6.44 2.44 -12.47
N LEU A 54 5.99 1.20 -12.66
CA LEU A 54 6.22 0.08 -11.75
C LEU A 54 7.08 -1.01 -12.39
N SER A 55 7.57 -1.94 -11.59
CA SER A 55 8.14 -3.18 -12.12
C SER A 55 7.02 -4.14 -12.57
N ARG A 56 7.31 -4.99 -13.57
CA ARG A 56 6.42 -6.09 -13.99
C ARG A 56 5.97 -6.96 -12.81
N ARG A 57 6.87 -7.23 -11.85
CA ARG A 57 6.55 -7.98 -10.62
C ARG A 57 5.45 -7.29 -9.80
N GLN A 58 5.51 -5.96 -9.64
CA GLN A 58 4.49 -5.21 -8.92
C GLN A 58 3.14 -5.22 -9.65
N VAL A 59 3.14 -5.20 -10.99
CA VAL A 59 1.92 -5.33 -11.79
C VAL A 59 1.22 -6.65 -11.48
N TYR A 60 1.93 -7.78 -11.46
CA TYR A 60 1.33 -9.07 -11.08
C TYR A 60 0.78 -9.10 -9.64
N VAL A 61 1.42 -8.39 -8.71
CA VAL A 61 0.90 -8.25 -7.34
C VAL A 61 -0.42 -7.47 -7.34
N LEU A 62 -0.51 -6.39 -8.11
CA LEU A 62 -1.74 -5.60 -8.23
C LEU A 62 -2.87 -6.39 -8.91
N ILE A 63 -2.57 -7.13 -9.99
CA ILE A 63 -3.53 -8.02 -10.65
C ILE A 63 -4.07 -9.07 -9.66
N ARG A 64 -3.17 -9.72 -8.90
CA ARG A 64 -3.57 -10.68 -7.88
C ARG A 64 -4.47 -10.06 -6.83
N ARG A 65 -4.15 -8.85 -6.35
CA ARG A 65 -4.98 -8.13 -5.37
C ARG A 65 -6.35 -7.79 -5.94
N ALA A 66 -6.42 -7.26 -7.16
CA ALA A 66 -7.68 -6.95 -7.81
C ALA A 66 -8.59 -8.17 -7.99
N ARG A 67 -8.01 -9.35 -8.29
CA ARG A 67 -8.75 -10.62 -8.38
C ARG A 67 -9.21 -11.18 -7.03
N GLN A 68 -8.44 -10.92 -5.97
CA GLN A 68 -8.75 -11.40 -4.61
C GLN A 68 -9.73 -10.49 -3.88
N GLY A 69 -9.71 -9.20 -4.19
CA GLY A 69 -10.73 -8.26 -3.77
C GLY A 69 -12.00 -8.38 -4.61
N ALA A 70 -12.92 -7.45 -4.41
CA ALA A 70 -14.12 -7.34 -5.24
C ALA A 70 -13.88 -6.47 -6.50
N GLY A 71 -12.62 -6.12 -6.79
CA GLY A 71 -12.24 -5.27 -7.91
C GLY A 71 -12.47 -3.78 -7.66
N PHE A 72 -12.59 -3.37 -6.40
CA PHE A 72 -12.85 -1.98 -6.04
C PHE A 72 -11.58 -1.13 -6.14
N VAL A 73 -11.76 0.18 -6.29
CA VAL A 73 -10.66 1.16 -6.26
C VAL A 73 -9.83 1.06 -4.98
N THR A 74 -10.48 0.69 -3.89
CA THR A 74 -9.87 0.50 -2.56
C THR A 74 -8.85 -0.64 -2.53
N ASP A 75 -8.99 -1.65 -3.39
CA ASP A 75 -8.09 -2.82 -3.45
C ASP A 75 -6.71 -2.46 -4.03
N LEU A 76 -6.64 -1.34 -4.76
CA LEU A 76 -5.44 -0.85 -5.46
C LEU A 76 -4.83 0.41 -4.82
N VAL A 77 -5.38 0.83 -3.67
CA VAL A 77 -4.77 1.84 -2.82
C VAL A 77 -3.31 1.47 -2.54
N PRO A 78 -2.36 2.43 -2.65
CA PRO A 78 -0.98 2.18 -2.27
C PRO A 78 -0.91 1.60 -0.86
N GLY A 79 -0.38 0.38 -0.75
CA GLY A 79 -0.18 -0.22 0.56
C GLY A 79 0.80 0.64 1.36
N GLN A 80 0.35 1.20 2.48
CA GLN A 80 1.27 1.74 3.47
C GLN A 80 2.08 0.55 4.00
N SER A 81 3.38 0.50 3.74
CA SER A 81 4.20 -0.53 4.36
C SER A 81 4.12 -0.33 5.87
N GLY A 82 3.54 -1.29 6.61
CA GLY A 82 3.40 -1.25 8.07
C GLY A 82 4.72 -1.34 8.84
N GLY A 83 5.84 -1.00 8.21
CA GLY A 83 7.20 -1.20 8.69
C GLY A 83 8.19 -1.17 7.54
N GLY A 84 8.58 0.03 7.13
CA GLY A 84 9.76 0.21 6.27
C GLY A 84 11.02 -0.20 7.03
N LYS A 85 12.02 -0.74 6.32
CA LYS A 85 13.34 -1.05 6.87
C LYS A 85 13.89 0.21 7.59
N GLY A 86 14.06 0.13 8.91
CA GLY A 86 14.57 1.23 9.75
C GLY A 86 13.52 2.01 10.56
N LYS A 87 12.21 1.80 10.35
CA LYS A 87 11.20 2.23 11.32
C LYS A 87 10.95 1.07 12.27
N GLY A 88 11.55 1.09 13.45
CA GLY A 88 11.29 0.02 14.38
C GLY A 88 9.86 0.06 14.88
N ARG A 89 9.43 -1.12 15.31
CA ARG A 89 8.03 -1.42 15.67
C ARG A 89 7.69 -0.94 17.08
N LEU A 90 8.64 -0.30 17.74
CA LEU A 90 8.59 0.11 19.12
C LEU A 90 8.77 1.63 19.18
N PRO A 91 8.19 2.31 20.18
CA PRO A 91 8.49 3.71 20.44
C PRO A 91 10.00 3.93 20.57
N GLU A 92 10.49 5.08 20.11
CA GLU A 92 11.92 5.43 20.12
C GLU A 92 12.54 5.32 21.53
N SER A 93 11.75 5.60 22.58
CA SER A 93 12.15 5.41 23.98
C SER A 93 12.53 3.96 24.29
N VAL A 94 11.80 2.97 23.76
CA VAL A 94 12.06 1.55 23.95
C VAL A 94 13.30 1.12 23.16
N GLU A 95 13.44 1.61 21.93
CA GLU A 95 14.65 1.33 21.14
C GLU A 95 15.91 1.90 21.78
N ARG A 96 15.82 3.08 22.41
CA ARG A 96 16.93 3.71 23.15
C ARG A 96 17.38 2.85 24.31
N ILE A 97 16.44 2.34 25.10
CA ILE A 97 16.74 1.43 26.23
C ILE A 97 17.46 0.16 25.73
N ILE A 98 16.99 -0.43 24.63
CA ILE A 98 17.62 -1.63 24.04
C ILE A 98 19.07 -1.32 23.61
N ARG A 99 19.31 -0.18 22.96
CA ARG A 99 20.66 0.23 22.54
C ARG A 99 21.59 0.43 23.72
N GLU A 100 21.12 1.10 24.77
CA GLU A 100 21.91 1.36 25.99
C GLU A 100 22.26 0.06 26.72
N LEU A 101 21.35 -0.93 26.74
CA LEU A 101 21.61 -2.23 27.36
C LEU A 101 22.56 -3.10 26.53
N LEU A 102 22.52 -3.00 25.20
CA LEU A 102 23.41 -3.76 24.32
C LEU A 102 24.84 -3.19 24.24
N GLN A 103 25.01 -1.87 24.44
CA GLN A 103 26.32 -1.22 24.42
C GLN A 103 27.14 -1.38 25.72
N LYS A 104 26.52 -1.88 26.80
CA LYS A 104 27.17 -2.13 28.10
C LYS A 104 27.76 -3.54 28.25
N ARG A 105 28.05 -4.24 27.14
CA ARG A 105 28.76 -5.52 27.15
C ARG A 105 30.14 -5.43 26.54
#